data_AF-A0A951P111-F1
#
_entry.id   AF-A0A951P111-F1
#
_cell.length_a   1.000
_cell.length_b   1.000
_cell.length_c   1.000
_cell.angle_alpha   90.00
_cell.angle_beta   90.00
_cell.angle_gamma   90.00
#
_symmetry.space_group_name_H-M   'P 1'
#
loop_
_entity.id
_entity.type
_entity.pdbx_description
1 polymer ?
#
loop_
_entity_poly.entity_id
_entity_poly.type
_entity_poly.pdbx_seq_one_letter_code
_entity_poly.pdbx_strand_id
1 'polypeptide(L)'
;MNWKHRGSASGTDYATSSATIGLATGNFNTDGTADAITIDGTTSKATLTPGNGDGTLEIGLDDGFGIVSSPKPQAIYDGLNRLKTETNPLGKSRTWGYSFAANQTTMTDRNNPTRAFK
;
A
#
# COMPACT_ATOMS: atom_id res chain seq x y z
N MET A 1 4.77 24.52 -32.92
CA MET A 1 5.19 23.39 -32.05
C MET A 1 4.01 22.45 -31.89
N ASN A 2 4.14 21.18 -32.31
CA ASN A 2 3.10 20.16 -32.13
C ASN A 2 3.43 19.32 -30.90
N TRP A 3 2.63 19.43 -29.85
CA TRP A 3 2.70 18.53 -28.70
C TRP A 3 1.78 17.35 -28.95
N LYS A 4 2.37 16.18 -29.24
CA LYS A 4 1.62 14.91 -29.18
C LYS A 4 1.45 14.56 -27.72
N HIS A 5 0.21 14.53 -27.22
CA HIS A 5 -0.07 13.93 -25.92
C HIS A 5 0.20 12.43 -26.04
N ARG A 6 1.30 11.98 -25.42
CA ARG A 6 1.58 10.56 -25.24
C ARG A 6 0.48 9.99 -24.34
N GLY A 7 -0.20 8.96 -24.84
CA GLY A 7 -1.04 7.98 -24.16
C GLY A 7 -1.77 8.42 -22.90
N SER A 8 -3.10 8.40 -22.92
CA SER A 8 -3.91 8.44 -21.70
C SER A 8 -3.42 7.35 -20.74
N ALA A 9 -2.72 7.75 -19.69
CA ALA A 9 -2.45 6.85 -18.57
C ALA A 9 -3.83 6.44 -18.02
N SER A 10 -4.06 5.14 -17.90
CA SER A 10 -5.24 4.60 -17.22
C SER A 10 -5.11 4.92 -15.74
N GLY A 11 -5.60 6.09 -15.33
CA GLY A 11 -5.64 6.49 -13.93
C GLY A 11 -6.68 5.67 -13.17
N THR A 12 -6.36 5.26 -11.95
CA THR A 12 -7.34 4.73 -11.00
C THR A 12 -7.97 5.91 -10.25
N ASP A 13 -9.29 5.99 -10.24
CA ASP A 13 -10.00 6.99 -9.45
C ASP A 13 -10.08 6.53 -7.99
N TYR A 14 -9.65 7.39 -7.07
CA TYR A 14 -9.73 7.14 -5.63
C TYR A 14 -10.85 8.00 -5.03
N ALA A 15 -11.86 7.34 -4.46
CA ALA A 15 -12.95 8.04 -3.80
C ALA A 15 -12.42 8.81 -2.58
N THR A 16 -12.72 10.10 -2.52
CA THR A 16 -12.47 10.96 -1.36
C THR A 16 -13.80 11.31 -0.69
N SER A 17 -13.75 11.93 0.50
CA SER A 17 -14.96 12.43 1.13
C SER A 17 -15.64 13.53 0.30
N SER A 18 -16.95 13.71 0.47
CA SER A 18 -17.80 14.58 -0.37
C SER A 18 -17.46 16.08 -0.28
N ALA A 19 -16.57 16.49 0.63
CA ALA A 19 -16.17 17.88 0.85
C ALA A 19 -14.65 18.07 0.87
N THR A 20 -13.91 17.34 0.03
CA THR A 20 -12.45 17.53 -0.07
C THR A 20 -12.14 18.93 -0.62
N ILE A 21 -11.41 19.75 0.14
CA ILE A 21 -11.03 21.13 -0.22
C ILE A 21 -9.55 21.28 -0.56
N GLY A 22 -8.74 20.26 -0.31
CA GLY A 22 -7.30 20.30 -0.57
C GLY A 22 -6.69 18.93 -0.80
N LEU A 23 -5.67 18.89 -1.64
CA LEU A 23 -4.84 17.72 -1.96
C LEU A 23 -3.36 18.14 -1.97
N ALA A 24 -2.51 17.34 -1.33
CA ALA A 24 -1.06 17.44 -1.42
C ALA A 24 -0.45 16.06 -1.67
N THR A 25 0.71 16.01 -2.34
CA THR A 25 1.46 14.77 -2.58
C THR A 25 2.91 14.92 -2.13
N GLY A 26 3.48 13.88 -1.53
CA GLY A 26 4.84 13.88 -1.02
C GLY A 26 5.13 12.66 -0.16
N ASN A 27 6.40 12.40 0.17
CA ASN A 27 6.77 11.33 1.11
C ASN A 27 6.57 11.83 2.55
N PHE A 28 5.34 11.77 3.04
CA PHE A 28 4.96 12.35 4.32
C PHE A 28 5.22 11.39 5.49
N ASN A 29 5.24 10.07 5.24
CA ASN A 29 5.54 9.06 6.26
C ASN A 29 7.01 8.58 6.25
N THR A 30 7.85 9.12 5.37
CA THR A 30 9.28 8.81 5.21
C THR A 30 9.61 7.39 4.76
N ASP A 31 8.68 6.67 4.13
CA ASP A 31 8.91 5.30 3.65
C ASP A 31 9.59 5.19 2.28
N GLY A 32 9.85 6.34 1.64
CA GLY A 32 10.55 6.41 0.36
C GLY A 32 9.62 6.32 -0.86
N THR A 33 8.31 6.20 -0.64
CA THR A 33 7.28 6.28 -1.66
C THR A 33 6.52 7.60 -1.57
N ALA A 34 5.83 8.00 -2.65
CA ALA A 34 5.05 9.22 -2.66
C ALA A 34 3.64 8.97 -2.11
N ASP A 35 3.27 9.67 -1.04
CA ASP A 35 1.96 9.62 -0.40
C ASP A 35 1.05 10.75 -0.89
N ALA A 36 -0.23 10.67 -0.56
CA ALA A 36 -1.21 11.74 -0.72
C ALA A 36 -1.79 12.18 0.64
N ILE A 37 -2.12 13.46 0.78
CA ILE A 37 -2.90 13.99 1.89
C ILE A 37 -4.15 14.66 1.34
N THR A 38 -5.33 14.30 1.84
CA THR A 38 -6.60 14.97 1.54
C THR A 38 -7.10 15.75 2.76
N ILE A 39 -7.75 16.89 2.51
CA ILE A 39 -8.36 17.72 3.56
C ILE A 39 -9.86 17.79 3.31
N ASP A 40 -10.64 17.31 4.28
CA ASP A 40 -12.09 17.45 4.28
C ASP A 40 -12.50 18.78 4.94
N GLY A 41 -13.16 19.65 4.19
CA GLY A 41 -13.58 20.98 4.65
C GLY A 41 -14.78 20.96 5.59
N THR A 42 -15.59 19.90 5.60
CA THR A 42 -16.76 19.77 6.50
C THR A 42 -16.33 19.34 7.89
N THR A 43 -15.36 18.44 7.98
CA THR A 43 -14.88 17.84 9.22
C THR A 43 -13.55 18.42 9.70
N SER A 44 -12.88 19.24 8.87
CA SER A 44 -11.53 19.76 9.12
C SER A 44 -10.49 18.66 9.37
N LYS A 45 -10.72 17.45 8.85
CA LYS A 45 -9.80 16.32 8.98
C LYS A 45 -8.83 16.28 7.81
N ALA A 46 -7.56 16.06 8.13
CA ALA A 46 -6.54 15.69 7.15
C ALA A 46 -6.34 14.17 7.20
N THR A 47 -6.34 13.53 6.04
CA THR A 47 -6.11 12.09 5.91
C THR A 47 -4.84 11.86 5.09
N LEU A 48 -3.91 11.08 5.65
CA LEU A 48 -2.75 10.56 4.93
C LEU A 48 -3.13 9.26 4.23
N THR A 49 -2.81 9.16 2.94
CA THR A 49 -2.98 7.96 2.11
C THR A 49 -1.60 7.56 1.58
N PRO A 50 -0.98 6.50 2.14
CA PRO A 50 0.34 6.04 1.72
C PRO A 50 0.39 5.62 0.24
N GLY A 51 1.54 5.83 -0.40
CA GLY A 51 1.81 5.35 -1.76
C GLY A 51 2.30 3.90 -1.80
N ASN A 52 2.08 3.19 -2.90
CA ASN A 52 2.63 1.85 -3.12
C ASN A 52 4.01 1.86 -3.81
N GLY A 53 4.47 3.02 -4.29
CA GLY A 53 5.75 3.18 -4.98
C GLY A 53 5.72 2.89 -6.49
N ASP A 54 4.59 2.43 -7.03
CA ASP A 54 4.36 2.14 -8.46
C ASP A 54 3.45 3.18 -9.15
N GLY A 55 3.17 4.30 -8.48
CA GLY A 55 2.24 5.33 -8.93
C GLY A 55 0.79 5.11 -8.48
N THR A 56 0.51 4.06 -7.71
CA THR A 56 -0.79 3.83 -7.07
C THR A 56 -0.77 4.22 -5.59
N LEU A 57 -1.93 4.60 -5.06
CA LEU A 57 -2.16 4.85 -3.63
C LEU A 57 -2.82 3.64 -2.98
N GLU A 58 -2.69 3.51 -1.67
CA GLU A 58 -3.48 2.54 -0.91
C GLU A 58 -4.98 2.80 -1.04
N ILE A 59 -5.76 1.75 -1.30
CA ILE A 59 -7.22 1.84 -1.20
C ILE A 59 -7.58 1.83 0.29
N GLY A 60 -7.92 2.99 0.82
CA GLY A 60 -8.44 3.09 2.18
C GLY A 60 -9.88 2.56 2.26
N LEU A 61 -10.21 1.96 3.40
CA LEU A 61 -11.60 1.62 3.72
C LEU A 61 -12.26 2.86 4.32
N ASP A 62 -13.42 3.25 3.81
CA ASP A 62 -14.26 4.28 4.43
C ASP A 62 -15.05 3.63 5.58
N ASP A 63 -14.72 4.01 6.82
CA ASP A 63 -15.40 3.52 8.03
C ASP A 63 -16.51 4.46 8.51
N GLY A 64 -16.87 5.48 7.72
CA GLY A 64 -17.84 6.50 8.10
C GLY A 64 -17.31 7.55 9.08
N PHE A 65 -16.05 7.46 9.52
CA PHE A 65 -15.33 8.50 10.27
C PHE A 65 -14.16 9.11 9.47
N GLY A 66 -13.84 8.55 8.31
CA GLY A 66 -12.87 9.03 7.33
C GLY A 66 -12.32 7.88 6.49
N ILE A 67 -11.45 8.20 5.52
CA ILE A 67 -10.66 7.16 4.85
C ILE A 67 -9.58 6.72 5.84
N VAL A 68 -9.70 5.51 6.38
CA VAL A 68 -8.64 4.89 7.16
C VAL A 68 -7.67 4.26 6.16
N SER A 69 -6.45 4.79 6.08
CA SER A 69 -5.38 4.13 5.32
C SER A 69 -5.27 2.70 5.83
N SER A 70 -5.45 1.70 4.97
CA SER A 70 -5.18 0.31 5.31
C SER A 70 -3.70 0.24 5.72
N PRO A 71 -3.32 0.03 6.99
CA PRO A 71 -1.90 0.14 7.36
C PRO A 71 -1.05 -0.79 6.48
N LYS A 72 0.16 -0.35 6.08
CA LYS A 72 1.05 -1.21 5.30
C LYS A 72 1.28 -2.52 6.06
N PRO A 73 1.22 -3.68 5.38
CA PRO A 73 1.63 -4.92 5.99
C PRO A 73 3.07 -4.81 6.51
N GLN A 74 3.29 -5.17 7.77
CA GLN A 74 4.62 -5.18 8.36
C GLN A 74 5.44 -6.31 7.75
N ALA A 75 6.50 -5.96 7.00
CA ALA A 75 7.42 -6.90 6.39
C ALA A 75 8.65 -7.16 7.27
N ILE A 76 9.02 -8.43 7.44
CA ILE A 76 10.26 -8.87 8.04
C ILE A 76 11.07 -9.58 6.96
N TYR A 77 12.32 -9.18 6.80
CA TYR A 77 13.24 -9.74 5.82
C TYR A 77 14.26 -10.68 6.48
N ASP A 78 14.82 -11.61 5.70
CA ASP A 78 15.98 -12.41 6.11
C ASP A 78 17.32 -11.67 5.87
N GLY A 79 18.44 -12.31 6.24
CA GLY A 79 19.79 -11.73 6.07
C GLY A 79 20.22 -11.52 4.61
N LEU A 80 19.43 -11.96 3.63
CA LEU A 80 19.63 -11.71 2.20
C LEU A 80 18.65 -10.66 1.66
N ASN A 81 17.98 -9.92 2.54
CA ASN A 81 16.97 -8.91 2.20
C ASN A 81 15.75 -9.46 1.43
N ARG A 82 15.34 -10.70 1.72
CA ARG A 82 14.15 -11.34 1.10
C ARG A 82 13.01 -11.43 2.10
N LEU A 83 11.77 -11.28 1.62
CA LEU A 83 10.57 -11.21 2.47
C LEU A 83 10.30 -12.53 3.20
N LYS A 84 10.49 -12.57 4.51
CA LYS A 84 10.28 -13.77 5.34
C LYS A 84 8.91 -13.80 5.98
N THR A 85 8.40 -12.66 6.43
CA THR A 85 7.07 -12.55 7.06
C THR A 85 6.42 -11.24 6.65
N GLU A 86 5.12 -11.29 6.39
CA GLU A 86 4.28 -10.11 6.10
C GLU A 86 3.05 -10.17 7.00
N THR A 87 2.91 -9.23 7.94
CA THR A 87 1.76 -9.15 8.86
C THR A 87 0.84 -8.04 8.42
N ASN A 88 -0.41 -8.36 8.08
CA ASN A 88 -1.37 -7.34 7.72
C ASN A 88 -1.88 -6.56 8.97
N PRO A 89 -2.59 -5.44 8.76
CA PRO A 89 -3.15 -4.64 9.86
C PRO A 89 -4.11 -5.36 10.79
N LEU A 90 -4.74 -6.42 10.28
CA LEU A 90 -5.66 -7.27 11.03
C LEU A 90 -4.92 -8.34 11.85
N GLY A 91 -3.59 -8.24 11.97
CA GLY A 91 -2.74 -9.15 12.73
C GLY A 91 -2.53 -10.52 12.07
N LYS A 92 -2.96 -10.70 10.83
CA LYS A 92 -2.79 -11.97 10.11
C LYS A 92 -1.52 -11.96 9.25
N SER A 93 -0.66 -12.95 9.46
CA SER A 93 0.64 -13.05 8.81
C SER A 93 0.69 -14.03 7.64
N ARG A 94 1.52 -13.72 6.65
CA ARG A 94 2.03 -14.66 5.65
C ARG A 94 3.51 -14.89 5.93
N THR A 95 3.99 -16.11 5.72
CA THR A 95 5.38 -16.48 6.00
C THR A 95 5.95 -17.25 4.82
N TRP A 96 7.18 -16.92 4.42
CA TRP A 96 7.90 -17.59 3.34
C TRP A 96 9.17 -18.28 3.86
N GLY A 97 9.42 -19.48 3.35
CA GLY A 97 10.70 -20.17 3.47
C GLY A 97 11.43 -20.15 2.14
N TYR A 98 12.75 -20.00 2.17
CA TYR A 98 13.61 -20.01 0.99
C TYR A 98 14.71 -21.05 1.15
N SER A 99 15.13 -21.65 0.04
CA SER A 99 16.36 -22.46 -0.03
C SER A 99 17.61 -21.58 -0.10
N PHE A 100 18.77 -22.22 0.03
CA PHE A 100 20.09 -21.61 -0.18
C PHE A 100 20.28 -21.07 -1.60
N ALA A 101 19.52 -21.58 -2.58
CA ALA A 101 19.52 -21.11 -3.97
C ALA A 101 18.52 -19.97 -4.24
N ALA A 102 17.92 -19.40 -3.20
CA ALA A 102 16.91 -18.34 -3.26
C ALA A 102 15.57 -18.68 -3.91
N ASN A 103 15.31 -19.96 -4.15
CA ASN A 103 13.98 -20.42 -4.50
C ASN A 103 13.09 -20.47 -3.25
N GLN A 104 11.87 -19.98 -3.37
CA GLN A 104 10.84 -20.12 -2.34
C GLN A 104 10.50 -21.61 -2.18
N THR A 105 10.59 -22.14 -0.96
CA THR A 105 10.32 -23.54 -0.64
C THR A 105 9.03 -23.73 0.13
N THR A 106 8.61 -22.73 0.90
CA THR A 106 7.34 -22.77 1.64
C THR A 106 6.65 -21.41 1.62
N MET A 107 5.33 -21.44 1.69
CA MET A 107 4.49 -20.26 1.94
C MET A 107 3.33 -20.64 2.83
N THR A 108 3.26 -20.04 4.01
CA THR A 108 2.09 -20.07 4.87
C THR A 108 1.24 -18.85 4.53
N ASP A 109 0.02 -19.06 4.06
CA ASP A 109 -0.91 -17.98 3.75
C ASP A 109 -1.56 -17.42 5.03
N ARG A 110 -2.23 -16.28 4.89
CA ARG A 110 -2.90 -15.51 5.93
C ARG A 110 -4.03 -16.27 6.64
N ASN A 111 -4.58 -17.32 6.01
CA ASN A 111 -5.56 -18.22 6.61
C ASN A 111 -4.94 -19.47 7.27
N ASN A 112 -3.61 -19.48 7.41
CA ASN A 112 -2.80 -20.60 7.90
C ASN A 112 -2.62 -21.85 7.00
N PRO A 113 -3.10 -21.96 5.73
CA PRO A 113 -2.71 -23.08 4.89
C PRO A 113 -1.26 -22.90 4.42
N THR A 114 -0.47 -23.96 4.52
CA THR A 114 0.93 -23.99 4.08
C THR A 114 1.05 -24.69 2.74
N ARG A 115 1.76 -24.07 1.81
CA ARG A 115 2.14 -24.62 0.50
C ARG A 115 3.64 -24.86 0.49
N ALA A 116 4.05 -26.02 -0.02
CA ALA A 116 5.44 -26.34 -0.28
C ALA A 116 5.69 -26.31 -1.80
N PHE A 117 6.81 -25.73 -2.19
CA PHE A 117 7.24 -25.60 -3.58
C PHE A 117 8.50 -26.45 -3.77
N LYS A 118 8.57 -27.18 -4.89
CA LYS A 118 9.70 -28.05 -5.25
C LYS A 118 10.58 -27.38 -6.28
#